data_AF-A0A6S7FYF3-F1
#
_entry.id   AF-A0A6S7FYF3-F1
#
_cell.length_a   1.000
_cell.length_b   1.000
_cell.length_c   1.000
_cell.angle_alpha   90.00
_cell.angle_beta   90.00
_cell.angle_gamma   90.00
#
_symmetry.space_group_name_H-M   'P 1'
#
loop_
_entity.id
_entity.type
_entity.pdbx_description
1 polymer ?
#
loop_
_entity_poly.entity_id
_entity_poly.type
_entity_poly.pdbx_seq_one_letter_code
_entity_poly.pdbx_strand_id
1 'polypeptide(L)'
;MTSGFEYEEQFVKVGWHAEIYEVKMAVLILCILVLSIVVNNALIGLAVGDTDEVMKSAKVDKFKRRADFIIHLEKSVNTIPYLRMTEDKFHIDFPQRKQNLYQKVVGLLYFGSEMDAVDGEENEHEYEMEITLEDHFEKTVELKLEKFRSSLRDELNVIHDQIKEDRKHLEEKMEIILEKLK
;
A
#
# COMPACT_ATOMS: atom_id res chain seq x y z
N MET A 1 6.65 27.17 9.48
CA MET A 1 7.67 28.02 10.14
C MET A 1 8.97 28.00 9.31
N THR A 2 8.90 28.38 8.04
CA THR A 2 10.05 28.42 7.11
C THR A 2 10.24 29.83 6.54
N SER A 3 9.96 30.84 7.36
CA SER A 3 10.43 32.20 7.08
C SER A 3 11.84 32.27 7.61
N GLY A 4 12.82 32.44 6.72
CA GLY A 4 14.23 32.53 7.07
C GLY A 4 14.43 33.53 8.21
N PHE A 5 15.26 33.15 9.18
CA PHE A 5 15.69 34.07 10.23
C PHE A 5 16.42 35.23 9.55
N GLU A 6 15.82 36.42 9.48
CA GLU A 6 16.41 37.64 8.92
C GLU A 6 17.46 38.20 9.90
N TYR A 7 18.54 37.43 10.07
CA TYR A 7 19.65 37.71 10.97
C TYR A 7 20.29 39.07 10.66
N GLU A 8 20.40 39.40 9.38
CA GLU A 8 21.06 40.62 8.90
C GLU A 8 20.30 41.89 9.31
N GLU A 9 18.96 41.84 9.36
CA GLU A 9 18.17 43.03 9.69
C GLU A 9 17.98 43.22 11.19
N GLN A 10 17.79 42.13 11.95
CA GLN A 10 17.49 42.21 13.38
C GLN A 10 18.74 42.25 14.28
N PHE A 11 19.83 41.57 13.88
CA PHE A 11 21.04 41.45 14.72
C PHE A 11 22.21 42.29 14.22
N VAL A 12 22.35 42.50 12.90
CA VAL A 12 23.50 43.21 12.32
C VAL A 12 23.24 44.72 12.16
N LYS A 13 22.05 45.14 11.70
CA LYS A 13 21.74 46.58 11.48
C LYS A 13 21.38 47.38 12.74
N VAL A 14 20.83 46.76 13.80
CA VAL A 14 20.35 47.44 15.02
C VAL A 14 21.32 47.26 16.20
N GLY A 15 22.59 47.65 15.99
CA GLY A 15 23.66 47.50 16.97
C GLY A 15 24.32 48.82 17.34
N TRP A 16 23.72 49.60 18.24
CA TRP A 16 24.30 50.88 18.70
C TRP A 16 25.15 50.75 19.99
N HIS A 17 25.15 49.58 20.65
CA HIS A 17 25.97 49.33 21.86
C HIS A 17 26.75 48.02 21.74
N ALA A 18 28.09 48.12 21.69
CA ALA A 18 29.01 46.99 21.52
C ALA A 18 28.93 45.96 22.66
N GLU A 19 28.61 46.40 23.89
CA GLU A 19 28.58 45.54 25.08
C GLU A 19 27.47 44.49 25.07
N ILE A 20 26.40 44.70 24.29
CA ILE A 20 25.24 43.79 24.24
C ILE A 20 25.36 42.83 23.03
N TYR A 21 26.30 43.08 22.11
CA TYR A 21 26.46 42.31 20.89
C TYR A 21 26.90 40.86 21.15
N GLU A 22 27.89 40.67 22.03
CA GLU A 22 28.39 39.34 22.39
C GLU A 22 27.31 38.50 23.09
N VAL A 23 26.54 39.14 23.99
CA VAL A 23 25.43 38.49 24.70
C VAL A 23 24.31 38.10 23.74
N LYS A 24 23.96 38.96 22.78
CA LYS A 24 22.97 38.66 21.74
C LYS A 24 23.38 37.45 20.89
N MET A 25 24.65 37.38 20.50
CA MET A 25 25.18 36.26 19.72
C MET A 25 25.16 34.95 20.52
N ALA A 26 25.58 34.99 21.78
CA ALA A 26 25.53 33.84 22.67
C ALA A 26 24.10 33.32 22.87
N VAL A 27 23.14 34.22 23.10
CA VAL A 27 21.71 33.87 23.24
C VAL A 27 21.13 33.33 21.93
N LEU A 28 21.53 33.86 20.77
CA LEU A 28 21.07 33.38 19.47
C LEU A 28 21.57 31.97 19.17
N ILE A 29 22.85 31.69 19.43
CA ILE A 29 23.42 30.34 19.28
C ILE A 29 22.71 29.35 20.22
N LEU A 30 22.49 29.75 21.48
CA LEU A 30 21.77 28.93 22.45
C LEU A 30 20.32 28.68 22.00
N CYS A 31 19.63 29.70 21.48
CA CYS A 31 18.27 29.58 20.98
C CYS A 31 18.17 28.62 19.79
N ILE A 32 19.10 28.70 18.83
CA ILE A 32 19.16 27.79 17.68
C ILE A 32 19.44 26.35 18.15
N LEU A 33 20.34 26.15 19.10
CA LEU A 33 20.62 24.81 19.66
C LEU A 33 19.40 24.23 20.37
N VAL A 34 18.71 25.02 21.21
CA VAL A 34 17.50 24.57 21.92
C VAL A 34 16.37 24.27 20.94
N LEU A 35 16.14 25.11 19.94
CA LEU A 35 15.13 24.87 18.91
C LEU A 35 15.47 23.64 18.06
N SER A 36 16.73 23.49 17.63
CA SER A 36 17.13 22.39 16.76
C SER A 36 17.16 21.05 17.46
N ILE A 37 17.47 21.01 18.76
CA ILE A 37 17.64 19.76 19.52
C ILE A 37 16.39 19.47 20.33
N VAL A 38 16.00 20.38 21.22
CA VAL A 38 14.89 20.13 22.17
C VAL A 38 13.55 20.17 21.45
N VAL A 39 13.30 21.19 20.64
CA VAL A 39 11.98 21.35 19.99
C VAL A 39 11.78 20.30 18.90
N ASN A 40 12.76 20.04 18.05
CA ASN A 40 12.61 18.97 17.05
C ASN A 40 12.44 17.59 17.69
N ASN A 41 13.19 17.25 18.74
CA ASN A 41 13.03 15.96 19.44
C ASN A 41 11.68 15.87 20.14
N ALA A 42 11.18 16.96 20.73
CA ALA A 42 9.85 17.00 21.32
C ALA A 42 8.73 16.86 20.26
N LEU A 43 8.86 17.53 19.11
CA LEU A 43 7.90 17.44 18.01
C LEU A 43 7.87 16.04 17.39
N ILE A 44 9.04 15.42 17.20
CA ILE A 44 9.14 14.04 16.72
C ILE A 44 8.56 13.08 17.77
N GLY A 45 8.87 13.26 19.05
CA GLY A 45 8.34 12.42 20.13
C GLY A 45 6.81 12.49 20.24
N LEU A 46 6.23 13.69 20.10
CA LEU A 46 4.78 13.86 20.06
C LEU A 46 4.16 13.23 18.81
N ALA A 47 4.76 13.46 17.64
CA ALA A 47 4.27 12.88 16.40
C ALA A 47 4.34 11.34 16.41
N VAL A 48 5.41 10.75 16.94
CA VAL A 48 5.55 9.30 17.08
C VAL A 48 4.58 8.76 18.12
N GLY A 49 4.37 9.45 19.25
CA GLY A 49 3.37 9.07 20.25
C GLY A 49 1.94 9.04 19.69
N ASP A 50 1.55 10.10 18.97
CA ASP A 50 0.24 10.18 18.30
C ASP A 50 0.11 9.09 17.22
N THR A 51 1.19 8.82 16.48
CA THR A 51 1.19 7.80 15.43
C THR A 51 1.10 6.39 16.01
N ASP A 52 1.74 6.11 17.15
CA ASP A 52 1.66 4.81 17.82
C ASP A 52 0.25 4.54 18.37
N GLU A 53 -0.39 5.55 18.98
CA GLU A 53 -1.79 5.45 19.41
C GLU A 53 -2.73 5.20 18.23
N VAL A 54 -2.57 5.95 17.13
CA VAL A 54 -3.34 5.76 15.89
C VAL A 54 -3.08 4.39 15.28
N MET A 55 -1.84 3.91 15.26
CA MET A 55 -1.47 2.62 14.68
C MET A 55 -2.06 1.45 15.47
N LYS A 56 -2.03 1.52 16.80
CA LYS A 56 -2.66 0.54 17.69
C LYS A 56 -4.17 0.47 17.47
N SER A 57 -4.83 1.63 17.36
CA SER A 57 -6.26 1.68 17.05
C SER A 57 -6.58 1.28 15.60
N ALA A 58 -5.69 1.55 14.65
CA ALA A 58 -5.89 1.24 13.23
C ALA A 58 -5.87 -0.28 12.97
N LYS A 59 -5.03 -1.05 13.66
CA LYS A 59 -5.06 -2.53 13.56
C LYS A 59 -6.45 -3.06 13.92
N VAL A 60 -7.03 -2.62 15.04
CA VAL A 60 -8.38 -3.03 15.47
C VAL A 60 -9.46 -2.48 14.53
N ASP A 61 -9.32 -1.24 14.06
CA ASP A 61 -10.30 -0.61 13.16
C ASP A 61 -10.31 -1.29 11.77
N LYS A 62 -9.16 -1.78 11.28
CA LYS A 62 -9.09 -2.63 10.08
C LYS A 62 -9.94 -3.89 10.24
N PHE A 63 -9.80 -4.62 11.36
CA PHE A 63 -10.61 -5.81 11.62
C PHE A 63 -12.10 -5.48 11.74
N LYS A 64 -12.43 -4.39 12.43
CA LYS A 64 -13.81 -3.91 12.56
C LYS A 64 -14.44 -3.60 11.19
N ARG A 65 -13.76 -2.83 10.34
CA ARG A 65 -14.25 -2.52 8.98
C ARG A 65 -14.44 -3.78 8.13
N ARG A 66 -13.55 -4.77 8.26
CA ARG A 66 -13.70 -6.06 7.56
C ARG A 66 -14.91 -6.85 8.07
N ALA A 67 -15.10 -6.91 9.38
CA ALA A 67 -16.27 -7.54 9.99
C ALA A 67 -17.56 -6.85 9.54
N ASP A 68 -17.61 -5.52 9.60
CA ASP A 68 -18.76 -4.73 9.16
C ASP A 68 -19.06 -4.95 7.67
N PHE A 69 -18.03 -5.04 6.83
CA PHE A 69 -18.18 -5.36 5.41
C PHE A 69 -18.78 -6.76 5.20
N ILE A 70 -18.29 -7.77 5.90
CA ILE A 70 -18.82 -9.15 5.83
C ILE A 70 -20.27 -9.18 6.28
N ILE A 71 -20.60 -8.54 7.42
CA ILE A 71 -21.98 -8.47 7.95
C ILE A 71 -22.92 -7.78 6.94
N HIS A 72 -22.47 -6.69 6.32
CA HIS A 72 -23.25 -5.99 5.30
C HIS A 72 -23.44 -6.84 4.03
N LEU A 73 -22.40 -7.56 3.62
CA LEU A 73 -22.45 -8.46 2.48
C LEU A 73 -23.39 -9.63 2.74
N GLU A 74 -23.30 -10.27 3.90
CA GLU A 74 -24.21 -11.33 4.34
C GLU A 74 -25.66 -10.85 4.33
N LYS A 75 -25.93 -9.66 4.87
CA LYS A 75 -27.26 -9.06 4.87
C LYS A 75 -27.78 -8.78 3.45
N SER A 76 -26.93 -8.26 2.58
CA SER A 76 -27.28 -7.97 1.18
C SER A 76 -27.51 -9.25 0.37
N VAL A 77 -26.66 -10.27 0.57
CA VAL A 77 -26.71 -11.55 -0.14
C VAL A 77 -27.90 -12.39 0.31
N ASN A 78 -28.22 -12.41 1.60
CA ASN A 78 -29.39 -13.11 2.16
C ASN A 78 -30.74 -12.49 1.70
N THR A 79 -30.73 -11.28 1.13
CA THR A 79 -31.91 -10.68 0.48
C THR A 79 -32.22 -11.33 -0.88
N ILE A 80 -31.23 -11.97 -1.52
CA ILE A 80 -31.40 -12.67 -2.80
C ILE A 80 -31.73 -14.14 -2.52
N PRO A 81 -32.92 -14.64 -2.87
CA PRO A 81 -33.36 -15.99 -2.49
C PRO A 81 -32.49 -17.12 -3.06
N TYR A 82 -31.74 -16.87 -4.14
CA TYR A 82 -30.86 -17.84 -4.79
C TYR A 82 -29.42 -17.87 -4.24
N LEU A 83 -28.98 -16.86 -3.50
CA LEU A 83 -27.62 -16.77 -2.94
C LEU A 83 -27.63 -16.86 -1.42
N ARG A 84 -28.70 -17.43 -0.85
CA ARG A 84 -28.90 -17.52 0.59
C ARG A 84 -27.79 -18.34 1.23
N MET A 85 -26.83 -17.67 1.85
CA MET A 85 -25.76 -18.30 2.61
C MET A 85 -26.37 -18.83 3.91
N THR A 86 -26.36 -20.14 4.12
CA THR A 86 -26.74 -20.75 5.40
C THR A 86 -25.65 -20.46 6.43
N GLU A 87 -26.02 -19.84 7.56
CA GLU A 87 -25.12 -19.69 8.71
C GLU A 87 -24.67 -21.08 9.18
N ASP A 88 -23.40 -21.41 8.96
CA ASP A 88 -22.82 -22.65 9.47
C ASP A 88 -22.43 -22.43 10.93
N LYS A 89 -23.18 -23.03 11.85
CA LYS A 89 -23.08 -22.80 13.30
C LYS A 89 -21.82 -23.43 13.91
N PHE A 90 -21.09 -24.25 13.16
CA PHE A 90 -19.90 -24.97 13.60
C PHE A 90 -18.78 -24.88 12.56
N HIS A 91 -18.00 -23.80 12.60
CA HIS A 91 -16.76 -23.72 11.82
C HIS A 91 -15.67 -24.55 12.53
N ILE A 92 -15.48 -25.80 12.08
CA ILE A 92 -14.34 -26.62 12.52
C ILE A 92 -13.23 -26.43 11.49
N ASP A 93 -12.36 -25.46 11.73
CA ASP A 93 -11.16 -25.30 10.92
C ASP A 93 -10.14 -26.39 11.28
N PHE A 94 -9.83 -27.24 10.31
CA PHE A 94 -8.72 -28.19 10.42
C PHE A 94 -7.43 -27.49 9.99
N PRO A 95 -6.44 -27.30 10.88
CA PRO A 95 -5.25 -26.48 10.62
C PRO A 95 -4.30 -27.02 9.53
N GLN A 96 -4.59 -28.19 8.94
CA GLN A 96 -3.70 -28.86 7.97
C GLN A 96 -4.37 -29.21 6.63
N ARG A 97 -5.46 -28.52 6.25
CA ARG A 97 -6.05 -28.73 4.93
C ARG A 97 -5.13 -28.13 3.87
N LYS A 98 -4.54 -28.96 3.00
CA LYS A 98 -3.71 -28.49 1.87
C LYS A 98 -4.51 -27.51 1.02
N GLN A 99 -4.24 -26.22 1.17
CA GLN A 99 -4.92 -25.18 0.40
C GLN A 99 -4.45 -25.28 -1.05
N ASN A 100 -5.41 -25.32 -1.98
CA ASN A 100 -5.09 -25.20 -3.40
C ASN A 100 -4.56 -23.78 -3.67
N LEU A 101 -3.67 -23.62 -4.65
CA LEU A 101 -3.09 -22.32 -5.03
C LEU A 101 -4.17 -21.23 -5.24
N TYR A 102 -5.34 -21.60 -5.77
CA TYR A 102 -6.49 -20.72 -5.91
C TYR A 102 -7.02 -20.19 -4.57
N GLN A 103 -7.10 -21.03 -3.54
CA GLN A 103 -7.53 -20.60 -2.20
C GLN A 103 -6.50 -19.66 -1.57
N LYS A 104 -5.20 -19.87 -1.83
CA LYS A 104 -4.14 -18.97 -1.39
C LYS A 104 -4.21 -17.60 -2.08
N VAL A 105 -4.48 -17.57 -3.39
CA VAL A 105 -4.60 -16.32 -4.16
C VAL A 105 -5.88 -15.56 -3.82
N VAL A 106 -7.01 -16.26 -3.69
CA VAL A 106 -8.28 -15.67 -3.26
C VAL A 106 -8.16 -15.20 -1.81
N GLY A 107 -7.56 -15.99 -0.92
CA GLY A 107 -7.26 -15.58 0.44
C GLY A 107 -6.41 -14.31 0.49
N LEU A 108 -5.35 -14.25 -0.32
CA LEU A 108 -4.49 -13.06 -0.43
C LEU A 108 -5.25 -11.82 -0.95
N LEU A 109 -6.15 -11.98 -1.92
CA LEU A 109 -6.96 -10.90 -2.48
C LEU A 109 -8.04 -10.38 -1.53
N TYR A 110 -8.71 -11.28 -0.80
CA TYR A 110 -9.82 -10.93 0.08
C TYR A 110 -9.36 -10.53 1.49
N PHE A 111 -8.32 -11.16 2.03
CA PHE A 111 -7.85 -10.94 3.41
C PHE A 111 -6.53 -10.16 3.50
N GLY A 112 -5.80 -9.97 2.40
CA GLY A 112 -4.43 -9.45 2.46
C GLY A 112 -3.49 -10.43 3.16
N SER A 113 -2.18 -10.22 3.04
CA SER A 113 -1.15 -11.12 3.58
C SER A 113 -1.03 -11.15 5.12
N GLU A 114 -2.05 -10.74 5.87
CA GLU A 114 -2.01 -10.57 7.35
C GLU A 114 -2.91 -11.59 8.07
N MET A 115 -3.01 -12.82 7.57
CA MET A 115 -3.46 -13.95 8.41
C MET A 115 -2.27 -14.87 8.64
N ASP A 116 -1.38 -14.43 9.52
CA ASP A 116 -0.66 -15.37 10.37
C ASP A 116 -1.05 -15.11 11.82
N ALA A 117 -1.04 -16.20 12.57
CA ALA A 117 -1.74 -16.38 13.83
C ALA A 117 -1.49 -15.25 14.84
N VAL A 118 -2.56 -14.93 15.59
CA VAL A 118 -2.43 -14.29 16.89
C VAL A 118 -1.68 -15.28 17.79
N ASP A 119 -0.36 -15.16 17.84
CA ASP A 119 0.40 -15.55 19.02
C ASP A 119 1.01 -14.27 19.57
N GLY A 120 0.60 -13.94 20.79
CA GLY A 120 1.12 -12.79 21.50
C GLY A 120 2.51 -13.12 22.02
N GLU A 121 3.53 -12.48 21.48
CA GLU A 121 4.72 -12.05 22.22
C GLU A 121 5.59 -11.18 21.30
N GLU A 122 5.82 -9.94 21.76
CA GLU A 122 6.93 -9.03 21.49
C GLU A 122 7.42 -8.85 20.03
N ASN A 123 7.68 -7.61 19.61
CA ASN A 123 9.04 -7.13 19.34
C ASN A 123 9.05 -5.83 18.52
N GLU A 124 9.72 -4.80 19.05
CA GLU A 124 10.12 -3.59 18.30
C GLU A 124 11.06 -3.89 17.11
N HIS A 125 11.59 -5.12 17.01
CA HIS A 125 12.31 -5.65 15.86
C HIS A 125 11.42 -6.05 14.66
N GLU A 126 10.10 -6.07 14.83
CA GLU A 126 9.17 -6.41 13.77
C GLU A 126 9.12 -5.32 12.69
N TYR A 127 9.25 -4.03 13.04
CA TYR A 127 9.16 -2.92 12.08
C TYR A 127 10.31 -2.86 11.06
N GLU A 128 11.55 -3.13 11.46
CA GLU A 128 12.70 -3.08 10.54
C GLU A 128 12.72 -4.28 9.58
N MET A 129 12.28 -5.44 10.09
CA MET A 129 12.10 -6.64 9.29
C MET A 129 10.87 -6.53 8.38
N GLU A 130 9.79 -5.87 8.82
CA GLU A 130 8.57 -5.62 8.05
C GLU A 130 8.84 -4.67 6.87
N ILE A 131 9.60 -3.58 7.08
CA ILE A 131 9.99 -2.65 5.98
C ILE A 131 10.84 -3.37 4.92
N THR A 132 11.75 -4.25 5.33
CA THR A 132 12.60 -5.01 4.39
C THR A 132 11.85 -6.16 3.70
N LEU A 133 10.86 -6.77 4.37
CA LEU A 133 9.98 -7.78 3.79
C LEU A 133 8.98 -7.16 2.80
N GLU A 134 8.47 -5.96 3.08
CA GLU A 134 7.55 -5.23 2.22
C GLU A 134 8.23 -4.82 0.91
N ASP A 135 9.47 -4.30 0.96
CA ASP A 135 10.29 -3.99 -0.23
C ASP A 135 10.62 -5.26 -1.06
N HIS A 136 10.90 -6.39 -0.40
CA HIS A 136 11.14 -7.67 -1.10
C HIS A 136 9.85 -8.23 -1.73
N PHE A 137 8.71 -8.05 -1.06
CA PHE A 137 7.40 -8.45 -1.58
C PHE A 137 7.00 -7.59 -2.77
N GLU A 138 7.16 -6.28 -2.68
CA GLU A 138 6.87 -5.33 -3.76
C GLU A 138 7.69 -5.68 -5.00
N LYS A 139 9.00 -5.88 -4.86
CA LYS A 139 9.87 -6.35 -5.96
C LYS A 139 9.43 -7.69 -6.54
N THR A 140 8.98 -8.62 -5.71
CA THR A 140 8.52 -9.94 -6.17
C THR A 140 7.20 -9.83 -6.94
N VAL A 141 6.29 -8.97 -6.48
CA VAL A 141 5.01 -8.69 -7.15
C VAL A 141 5.27 -7.98 -8.47
N GLU A 142 6.14 -6.98 -8.50
CA GLU A 142 6.54 -6.28 -9.72
C GLU A 142 7.15 -7.24 -10.75
N LEU A 143 8.10 -8.09 -10.34
CA LEU A 143 8.69 -9.09 -11.25
C LEU A 143 7.66 -10.08 -11.79
N LYS A 144 6.71 -10.53 -10.96
CA LYS A 144 5.63 -11.42 -11.42
C LYS A 144 4.64 -10.70 -12.31
N LEU A 145 4.34 -9.43 -12.03
CA LEU A 145 3.44 -8.61 -12.82
C LEU A 145 4.05 -8.28 -14.18
N GLU A 146 5.35 -7.98 -14.22
CA GLU A 146 6.12 -7.75 -15.45
C GLU A 146 6.09 -9.01 -16.32
N LYS A 147 6.33 -10.18 -15.71
CA LYS A 147 6.27 -11.49 -16.39
C LYS A 147 4.87 -11.82 -16.90
N PHE A 148 3.83 -11.49 -16.14
CA PHE A 148 2.45 -11.68 -16.57
C PHE A 148 2.10 -10.72 -17.73
N ARG A 149 2.54 -9.46 -17.66
CA ARG A 149 2.37 -8.48 -18.72
C ARG A 149 3.08 -8.88 -20.01
N SER A 150 4.29 -9.40 -19.94
CA SER A 150 5.00 -9.91 -21.11
C SER A 150 4.29 -11.13 -21.69
N SER A 151 3.84 -12.06 -20.84
CA SER A 151 3.07 -13.23 -21.28
C SER A 151 1.76 -12.84 -21.98
N LEU A 152 1.00 -11.89 -21.42
CA LEU A 152 -0.23 -11.41 -22.06
C LEU A 152 0.05 -10.69 -23.38
N ARG A 153 1.15 -9.94 -23.46
CA ARG A 153 1.54 -9.26 -24.71
C ARG A 153 1.87 -10.28 -25.79
N ASP A 154 2.58 -11.34 -25.45
CA ASP A 154 2.96 -12.40 -26.38
C ASP A 154 1.72 -13.18 -26.85
N GLU A 155 0.81 -13.54 -25.95
CA GLU A 155 -0.47 -14.17 -26.34
C GLU A 155 -1.33 -13.25 -27.21
N LEU A 156 -1.41 -11.96 -26.89
CA LEU A 156 -2.18 -10.99 -27.68
C LEU A 156 -1.59 -10.83 -29.09
N ASN A 157 -0.26 -10.85 -29.22
CA ASN A 157 0.41 -10.78 -30.52
C ASN A 157 0.13 -12.03 -31.37
N VAL A 158 0.14 -13.22 -30.76
CA VAL A 158 -0.22 -14.47 -31.46
C VAL A 158 -1.68 -14.43 -31.94
N ILE A 159 -2.60 -13.96 -31.10
CA ILE A 159 -4.01 -13.81 -31.48
C ILE A 159 -4.15 -12.77 -32.60
N HIS A 160 -3.41 -11.67 -32.54
CA HIS A 160 -3.43 -10.64 -33.56
C HIS A 160 -2.95 -11.18 -34.92
N ASP A 161 -1.88 -11.98 -34.93
CA ASP A 161 -1.35 -12.60 -36.15
C ASP A 161 -2.33 -13.64 -36.72
N GLN A 162 -2.99 -14.43 -35.87
CA GLN A 162 -4.05 -15.35 -36.31
C GLN A 162 -5.22 -14.63 -36.96
N ILE A 163 -5.72 -13.55 -36.35
CA ILE A 163 -6.81 -12.73 -36.92
C ILE A 163 -6.39 -12.14 -38.27
N LYS A 164 -5.14 -11.70 -38.40
CA LYS A 164 -4.60 -11.13 -39.63
C LYS A 164 -4.51 -12.17 -40.75
N GLU A 165 -4.14 -13.40 -40.41
CA GLU A 165 -4.04 -14.50 -41.36
C GLU A 165 -5.43 -15.01 -41.80
N ASP A 166 -6.37 -15.13 -40.86
CA ASP A 166 -7.76 -15.46 -41.14
C ASP A 166 -8.42 -14.44 -42.06
N ARG A 167 -8.13 -13.14 -41.86
CA ARG A 167 -8.62 -12.06 -42.72
C ARG A 167 -8.13 -12.21 -44.16
N LYS A 168 -6.84 -12.52 -44.37
CA LYS A 168 -6.28 -12.75 -45.71
C LYS A 168 -6.92 -13.96 -46.40
N HIS A 169 -7.09 -15.05 -45.67
CA HIS A 169 -7.73 -16.26 -46.21
C HIS A 169 -9.21 -16.03 -46.54
N LEU A 170 -9.90 -15.16 -45.79
CA LEU A 170 -11.26 -14.74 -46.12
C LEU A 170 -11.31 -13.89 -47.39
N GLU A 171 -10.36 -12.96 -47.56
CA GLU A 171 -10.24 -12.11 -48.76
C GLU A 171 -9.98 -12.97 -50.02
N GLU A 172 -9.07 -13.94 -49.96
CA GLU A 172 -8.82 -14.90 -51.07
C GLU A 172 -10.07 -15.73 -51.41
N LYS A 173 -10.78 -16.24 -50.39
CA LYS A 173 -12.03 -16.97 -50.62
C LYS A 173 -13.10 -16.10 -51.28
N MET A 174 -13.16 -14.83 -50.92
CA MET A 174 -14.11 -13.89 -51.50
C MET A 174 -13.80 -13.60 -52.97
N GLU A 175 -12.51 -13.47 -53.33
CA GLU A 175 -12.07 -13.33 -54.73
C GLU A 175 -12.43 -14.55 -55.57
N ILE A 176 -12.19 -15.77 -55.07
CA ILE A 176 -12.52 -17.02 -55.78
C ILE A 176 -14.04 -17.13 -56.02
N ILE A 177 -14.86 -16.72 -55.05
CA ILE A 177 -16.33 -16.73 -55.19
C ILE A 177 -16.77 -15.70 -56.23
N LEU A 178 -16.18 -14.50 -56.22
CA LEU A 178 -16.47 -13.45 -57.20
C LEU A 178 -16.06 -13.85 -58.62
N GLU A 179 -14.96 -14.59 -58.78
CA GLU A 179 -14.50 -15.10 -60.07
C GLU A 179 -15.44 -16.20 -60.60
N LYS A 180 -15.96 -17.08 -59.73
CA LYS A 180 -16.93 -18.13 -60.10
C LYS A 180 -18.34 -17.62 -60.43
N LEU A 181 -18.68 -16.40 -60.01
CA LEU A 181 -19.96 -15.76 -60.28
C LEU A 181 -20.00 -14.97 -61.60
N LYS A 182 -18.85 -14.84 -62.28
CA LYS A 182 -18.67 -14.10 -63.53
C LYS A 182 -18.65 -15.04 -64.74
#